data_AF-A0A2K3QMF1-F1
#
_entry.id   AF-A0A2K3QMF1-F1
#
_cell.length_a   1.000
_cell.length_b   1.000
_cell.length_c   1.000
_cell.angle_alpha   90.00
_cell.angle_beta   90.00
_cell.angle_gamma   90.00
#
_symmetry.space_group_name_H-M   'P 1'
#
loop_
_entity.id
_entity.type
_entity.pdbx_description
1 polymer ?
#
loop_
_entity_poly.entity_id
_entity_poly.type
_entity_poly.pdbx_seq_one_letter_code
_entity_poly.pdbx_strand_id
1 'polypeptide(L)' 'MFPAEPDPKGDPETWTGEEMRRWLAARSLFPRDGDTREGLLARVLANMRVPRK' A
#
# COMPACT_ATOMS: atom_id res chain seq x y z
N MET A 1 2.45 23.15 5.99
CA MET A 1 1.89 21.82 6.29
C MET A 1 1.39 21.26 4.97
N PHE A 2 2.11 20.32 4.35
CA PHE A 2 1.68 19.73 3.08
C PHE A 2 0.64 18.65 3.37
N PRO A 3 -0.52 18.63 2.69
CA PRO A 3 -1.45 17.52 2.85
C PRO A 3 -0.74 16.22 2.46
N ALA A 4 -0.94 15.17 3.26
CA ALA A 4 -0.51 13.84 2.86
C ALA A 4 -1.11 13.54 1.49
N GLU A 5 -0.26 13.17 0.53
CA GLU A 5 -0.72 12.82 -0.80
C GLU A 5 -1.79 11.73 -0.71
N PRO A 6 -2.84 11.80 -1.55
CA PRO A 6 -3.95 10.85 -1.50
C PRO A 6 -3.45 9.42 -1.73
N ASP A 7 -4.16 8.44 -1.16
CA ASP A 7 -3.90 7.02 -1.46
C ASP A 7 -3.88 6.79 -2.98
N PRO A 8 -2.96 5.95 -3.47
CA PRO A 8 -2.95 5.55 -4.87
C PRO A 8 -4.27 4.87 -5.23
N LYS A 9 -4.80 5.18 -6.42
CA LYS A 9 -6.07 4.65 -6.93
C LYS A 9 -5.83 3.74 -8.12
N GLY A 10 -6.74 2.79 -8.34
CA GLY A 10 -6.67 1.87 -9.47
C GLY A 10 -5.96 0.56 -9.14
N ASP A 11 -5.16 0.07 -10.09
CA ASP A 11 -4.56 -1.26 -10.03
C ASP A 11 -3.25 -1.27 -9.22
N PRO A 12 -3.15 -2.06 -8.13
CA PRO A 12 -1.98 -2.05 -7.27
C PRO A 12 -0.72 -2.64 -7.92
N GLU A 13 -0.83 -3.41 -9.01
CA GLU A 13 0.34 -3.94 -9.73
C GLU A 13 1.08 -2.81 -10.48
N THR A 14 0.36 -1.73 -10.82
CA THR A 14 0.94 -0.53 -11.45
C THR A 14 1.60 0.42 -10.46
N TRP A 15 1.37 0.23 -9.15
CA TRP A 15 1.92 1.13 -8.14
C TRP A 15 3.43 0.97 -8.00
N THR A 16 4.07 2.08 -7.64
CA THR A 16 5.46 2.12 -7.20
C THR A 16 5.59 1.53 -5.80
N GLY A 17 6.80 1.11 -5.43
CA GLY A 17 7.07 0.60 -4.08
C GLY A 17 6.74 1.63 -2.99
N GLU A 18 6.94 2.92 -3.25
CA GLU A 18 6.60 4.01 -2.33
C GLU A 18 5.09 4.15 -2.14
N GLU A 19 4.30 4.08 -3.22
CA GLU A 19 2.85 4.10 -3.18
C GLU A 19 2.28 2.91 -2.39
N MET A 20 2.81 1.70 -2.61
CA MET A 20 2.43 0.52 -1.83
C MET A 20 2.75 0.70 -0.34
N ARG A 21 3.93 1.24 -0.02
CA ARG A 21 4.31 1.52 1.37
C ARG A 21 3.39 2.55 2.00
N ARG A 22 3.05 3.63 1.29
CA ARG A 22 2.12 4.66 1.75
C ARG A 22 0.72 4.09 1.98
N TRP A 23 0.21 3.31 1.04
CA TRP A 23 -1.12 2.68 1.14
C TRP A 23 -1.21 1.71 2.33
N LEU A 24 -0.15 0.91 2.55
CA LEU A 24 -0.03 0.01 3.70
C LEU A 24 0.08 0.80 5.02
N ALA A 25 0.89 1.87 5.05
CA ALA A 25 1.05 2.71 6.24
C ALA A 25 -0.24 3.43 6.63
N ALA A 26 -1.00 3.95 5.65
CA ALA A 26 -2.32 4.56 5.86
C ALA A 26 -3.33 3.60 6.51
N ARG A 27 -3.13 2.29 6.34
CA ARG A 27 -3.95 1.21 6.92
C ARG A 27 -3.32 0.57 8.15
N SER A 28 -2.29 1.21 8.73
CA SER A 28 -1.54 0.70 9.88
C SER A 28 -0.98 -0.71 9.67
N LEU A 29 -0.59 -1.04 8.43
CA LEU A 29 0.04 -2.31 8.10
C LEU A 29 1.58 -2.27 8.24
N PHE A 30 2.18 -1.11 8.55
CA PHE A 30 3.61 -0.96 8.88
C PHE A 30 4.55 -1.76 7.95
N PRO A 31 4.68 -1.36 6.67
CA PRO A 31 5.68 -1.96 5.77
C PRO A 31 7.09 -1.76 6.33
N ARG A 32 7.96 -2.76 6.19
CA ARG A 32 9.36 -2.69 6.62
C ARG A 32 10.24 -2.23 5.48
N ASP A 33 11.38 -1.63 5.80
CA ASP A 33 12.27 -1.07 4.78
C ASP A 33 12.89 -2.15 3.86
N GLY A 34 12.97 -3.40 4.33
CA GLY A 34 13.41 -4.56 3.56
C GLY A 34 12.30 -5.31 2.81
N ASP A 35 11.05 -4.84 2.83
CA ASP A 35 9.99 -5.48 2.04
C ASP A 35 10.25 -5.23 0.54
N THR A 36 10.28 -6.32 -0.24
CA THR A 36 10.37 -6.26 -1.70
C THR A 36 9.07 -5.75 -2.30
N ARG A 37 9.13 -5.24 -3.54
CA ARG A 37 7.94 -4.78 -4.26
C ARG A 37 6.87 -5.87 -4.34
N GLU A 38 7.25 -7.11 -4.64
CA GLU A 38 6.29 -8.22 -4.68
C GLU A 38 5.66 -8.51 -3.32
N GLY A 39 6.44 -8.43 -2.23
CA GLY A 39 5.93 -8.60 -0.87
C GLY A 39 4.93 -7.51 -0.47
N LEU A 40 5.24 -6.26 -0.81
CA LEU A 40 4.31 -5.14 -0.61
C LEU A 40 3.03 -5.32 -1.43
N LEU A 41 3.14 -5.69 -2.70
CA LEU A 41 2.02 -5.93 -3.59
C LEU A 41 1.11 -7.05 -3.07
N ALA A 42 1.67 -8.18 -2.65
CA ALA A 42 0.90 -9.30 -2.09
C ALA A 42 0.08 -8.86 -0.87
N ARG A 43 0.67 -8.02 -0.01
CA ARG A 43 -0.02 -7.47 1.17
C ARG A 43 -1.11 -6.47 0.79
N VAL A 44 -0.86 -5.61 -0.19
CA VAL A 44 -1.86 -4.68 -0.73
C VAL A 44 -3.04 -5.47 -1.28
N LEU A 45 -2.80 -6.44 -2.17
CA LEU A 45 -3.82 -7.29 -2.76
C LEU A 45 -4.62 -8.08 -1.71
N ALA A 46 -3.94 -8.64 -0.72
CA ALA A 46 -4.59 -9.35 0.39
C ALA A 46 -5.53 -8.45 1.19
N ASN A 47 -5.15 -7.19 1.42
CA ASN A 47 -5.97 -6.24 2.18
C ASN A 47 -7.03 -5.51 1.33
N MET A 48 -6.84 -5.40 0.01
CA MET A 48 -7.85 -4.86 -0.91
C MET A 48 -9.02 -5.84 -1.12
N ARG A 49 -8.73 -7.14 -1.17
CA ARG A 49 -9.75 -8.17 -1.42
C ARG A 49 -10.64 -8.46 -0.20
N VAL A 50 -10.21 -8.07 1.00
CA VAL A 50 -11.00 -8.25 2.21
C VAL A 50 -11.76 -6.95 2.48
N PRO A 51 -13.06 -6.84 2.12
CA PRO A 51 -13.87 -5.72 2.57
C PRO A 51 -13.97 -5.80 4.09
N ARG A 52 -13.22 -4.95 4.79
CA ARG A 52 -13.36 -4.83 6.25
C ARG A 52 -14.66 -4.07 6.51
N LYS A 53 -15.66 -4.80 6.99
CA LYS A 53 -16.96 -4.29 7.44
C LYS A 53 -16.81 -3.39 8.66
#